data_AF-A0AAT9HZQ9-F1
#
_entry.id   AF-A0AAT9HZQ9-F1
#
_cell.length_a   1.000
_cell.length_b   1.000
_cell.length_c   1.000
_cell.angle_alpha   90.00
_cell.angle_beta   90.00
_cell.angle_gamma   90.00
#
_symmetry.space_group_name_H-M   'P 1'
#
loop_
_entity.id
_entity.type
_entity.pdbx_description
1 polymer ?
#
loop_
_entity_poly.entity_id
_entity_poly.type
_entity_poly.pdbx_seq_one_letter_code
_entity_poly.pdbx_strand_id
1 'polypeptide(L)'
;MLIDLGQDVYDTATASTRLHHHLNPEGDGTHHVLLDGLDEGLSDIPALDKVLLTQLRALSPEEQRRLRLRIACRTTRWPEHLERGLRDLWPEPGQIAMVTLAVLTQADAQYAVDKSGLDGAAFMEHVLSRGLQALAQQPATLIPLIAARTEGRELPTTVAEAFAQACRTLCTETRPQNFSQRQERPSVDHLLDLARWAAAALQFGPYAALADGARPGLGELHLDTLCGDHVPGIDGASACGRHELLHLTESGLLAPVGQRRWVFAHRSLQEHLAAEYLATAVESAVRGALLWAGTGQSRHILPEHQEVAARLAVVDDTLFDDLLRHDPYILLLADLQALPAEHRRRAARAILESVPDQEPYRIGWDQLDRLNHPDLAPQLQPFLTPQSDPDHRYLALWITGKCQPAGLTPHLLALAEETNAPTRIRAFALDVLHEAEDPAAVVRLRTLASDPKPSVAGAALEHLWPHHLSLTDYLDLLPVRDEWPWRLTLDRLDKITGQAGSLLDWSVNALKEKAPRPPSRPRCSPPASPS
;
A
#
# COMPACT_ATOMS: atom_id res chain seq x y z
N MET A 1 -14.83 -26.68 -21.79
CA MET A 1 -14.31 -27.89 -21.13
C MET A 1 -12.97 -27.57 -20.52
N LEU A 2 -12.68 -28.12 -19.34
CA LEU A 2 -11.43 -27.93 -18.60
C LEU A 2 -10.66 -29.25 -18.57
N ILE A 3 -9.35 -29.19 -18.80
CA ILE A 3 -8.41 -30.31 -18.63
C ILE A 3 -7.32 -29.83 -17.67
N ASP A 4 -7.14 -30.53 -16.56
CA ASP A 4 -6.04 -30.28 -15.63
C ASP A 4 -4.82 -31.08 -16.10
N LEU A 5 -3.83 -30.40 -16.68
CA LEU A 5 -2.64 -31.06 -17.22
C LEU A 5 -1.70 -31.61 -16.14
N GLY A 6 -1.85 -31.20 -14.88
CA GLY A 6 -1.10 -31.77 -13.75
C GLY A 6 -1.74 -33.04 -13.18
N GLN A 7 -3.04 -33.26 -13.41
CA GLN A 7 -3.78 -34.39 -12.83
C GLN A 7 -4.32 -35.39 -13.88
N ASP A 8 -4.77 -34.91 -15.03
CA ASP A 8 -5.44 -35.72 -16.04
C ASP A 8 -4.49 -36.46 -16.98
N VAL A 9 -3.22 -36.05 -17.04
CA VAL A 9 -2.22 -36.61 -17.93
C VAL A 9 -0.94 -36.95 -17.16
N TYR A 10 -0.44 -38.17 -17.32
CA TYR A 10 0.70 -38.69 -16.55
C TYR A 10 1.74 -39.41 -17.41
N ASP A 11 1.43 -39.66 -18.68
CA ASP A 11 2.36 -40.16 -19.69
C ASP A 11 1.98 -39.63 -21.08
N THR A 12 2.89 -39.76 -22.04
CA THR A 12 2.71 -39.27 -23.42
C THR A 12 1.49 -39.87 -24.13
N ALA A 13 1.17 -41.14 -23.91
CA ALA A 13 0.06 -41.82 -24.58
C ALA A 13 -1.30 -41.36 -24.02
N THR A 14 -1.39 -41.23 -22.71
CA THR A 14 -2.57 -40.69 -22.01
C THR A 14 -2.79 -39.23 -22.39
N ALA A 15 -1.73 -38.41 -22.40
CA ALA A 15 -1.79 -37.02 -22.84
C ALA A 15 -2.29 -36.90 -24.29
N SER A 16 -1.71 -37.67 -25.20
CA SER A 16 -2.11 -37.69 -26.61
C SER A 16 -3.58 -38.06 -26.78
N THR A 17 -4.04 -39.11 -26.10
CA THR A 17 -5.43 -39.60 -26.18
C THR A 17 -6.42 -38.58 -25.63
N ARG A 18 -6.16 -38.03 -24.43
CA ARG A 18 -7.04 -37.05 -23.80
C ARG A 18 -7.09 -35.76 -24.61
N LEU A 19 -5.94 -35.23 -25.04
CA LEU A 19 -5.89 -34.03 -25.85
C LEU A 19 -6.60 -34.23 -27.19
N HIS A 20 -6.42 -35.38 -27.85
CA HIS A 20 -7.13 -35.70 -29.08
C HIS A 20 -8.66 -35.66 -28.88
N HIS A 21 -9.15 -36.41 -27.89
CA HIS A 21 -10.58 -36.49 -27.60
C HIS A 21 -11.17 -35.11 -27.28
N HIS A 22 -10.41 -34.28 -26.58
CA HIS A 22 -10.92 -33.05 -26.01
C HIS A 22 -10.74 -31.80 -26.87
N LEU A 23 -9.74 -31.78 -27.77
CA LEU A 23 -9.50 -30.66 -28.67
C LEU A 23 -10.38 -30.72 -29.93
N ASN A 24 -10.86 -31.92 -30.28
CA ASN A 24 -11.74 -32.10 -31.43
C ASN A 24 -13.16 -31.62 -31.10
N PRO A 25 -13.72 -30.65 -31.86
CA PRO A 25 -15.07 -30.17 -31.64
C PRO A 25 -16.12 -31.20 -32.08
N GLU A 26 -17.00 -31.63 -31.18
CA GLU A 26 -18.17 -32.44 -31.55
C GLU A 26 -19.29 -31.53 -32.08
N GLY A 27 -19.71 -31.72 -33.34
CA GLY A 27 -20.74 -30.92 -34.01
C GLY A 27 -20.22 -29.61 -34.62
N ASP A 28 -21.11 -28.71 -35.08
CA ASP A 28 -20.78 -27.50 -35.87
C ASP A 28 -20.56 -26.23 -35.03
N GLY A 29 -20.71 -26.31 -33.71
CA GLY A 29 -20.59 -25.16 -32.80
C GLY A 29 -19.15 -24.68 -32.58
N THR A 30 -19.01 -23.54 -31.90
CA THR A 30 -17.72 -23.07 -31.35
C THR A 30 -17.37 -23.91 -30.13
N HIS A 31 -16.14 -24.42 -30.08
CA HIS A 31 -15.68 -25.32 -29.02
C HIS A 31 -14.66 -24.63 -28.11
N HIS A 32 -14.95 -24.59 -26.81
CA HIS A 32 -14.12 -23.91 -25.83
C HIS A 32 -13.36 -24.91 -24.96
N VAL A 33 -12.02 -24.85 -25.01
CA VAL A 33 -11.13 -25.71 -24.24
C VAL A 33 -10.22 -24.84 -23.36
N LEU A 34 -10.17 -25.20 -22.08
CA LEU A 34 -9.27 -24.62 -21.09
C LEU A 34 -8.29 -25.73 -20.68
N LEU A 35 -7.01 -25.47 -20.87
CA LEU A 35 -5.93 -26.33 -20.40
C LEU A 35 -5.31 -25.63 -19.20
N ASP A 36 -5.42 -26.23 -18.02
CA ASP A 36 -4.87 -25.67 -16.78
C ASP A 36 -3.60 -26.42 -16.37
N GLY A 37 -2.66 -25.73 -15.73
CA GLY A 37 -1.44 -26.34 -15.20
C GLY A 37 -0.47 -26.95 -16.24
N LEU A 38 -0.24 -26.29 -17.38
CA LEU A 38 0.71 -26.79 -18.39
C LEU A 38 2.11 -27.05 -17.80
N ASP A 39 2.57 -26.21 -16.87
CA ASP A 39 3.85 -26.35 -16.20
C ASP A 39 3.96 -27.60 -15.33
N GLU A 40 2.84 -28.00 -14.71
CA GLU A 40 2.73 -29.23 -13.93
C GLU A 40 2.82 -30.44 -14.87
N GLY A 41 2.03 -30.44 -15.95
CA GLY A 41 2.10 -31.51 -16.96
C GLY A 41 3.47 -31.63 -17.65
N LEU A 42 4.16 -30.51 -17.88
CA LEU A 42 5.53 -30.49 -18.41
C LEU A 42 6.55 -31.10 -17.45
N SER A 43 6.27 -31.09 -16.15
CA SER A 43 7.15 -31.71 -15.15
C SER A 43 7.10 -33.23 -15.24
N ASP A 44 5.93 -33.80 -15.54
CA ASP A 44 5.76 -35.25 -15.75
C ASP A 44 6.11 -35.69 -17.17
N ILE A 45 5.79 -34.85 -18.16
CA ILE A 45 5.96 -35.15 -19.58
C ILE A 45 6.77 -34.00 -20.21
N PRO A 46 8.10 -34.07 -20.24
CA PRO A 46 8.95 -32.99 -20.77
C PRO A 46 8.69 -32.60 -22.23
N ALA A 47 7.99 -33.46 -22.98
CA ALA A 47 7.61 -33.23 -24.38
C ALA A 47 6.11 -32.90 -24.55
N LEU A 48 5.39 -32.55 -23.48
CA LEU A 48 3.95 -32.27 -23.52
C LEU A 48 3.61 -31.13 -24.49
N ASP A 49 4.47 -30.13 -24.59
CA ASP A 49 4.38 -29.04 -25.56
C ASP A 49 4.31 -29.56 -27.01
N LYS A 50 5.17 -30.54 -27.34
CA LYS A 50 5.19 -31.18 -28.67
C LYS A 50 3.96 -32.03 -28.89
N VAL A 51 3.52 -32.79 -27.88
CA VAL A 51 2.30 -33.61 -27.96
C VAL A 51 1.08 -32.73 -28.23
N LEU A 52 0.96 -31.62 -27.49
CA LEU A 52 -0.11 -30.64 -27.67
C LEU A 52 -0.09 -30.05 -29.09
N LEU A 53 1.07 -29.60 -29.58
CA LEU A 53 1.19 -29.08 -30.95
C LEU A 53 0.84 -30.12 -32.00
N THR A 54 1.23 -31.39 -31.81
CA THR A 54 0.87 -32.47 -32.73
C THR A 54 -0.64 -32.66 -32.82
N GLN A 55 -1.36 -32.62 -31.68
CA GLN A 55 -2.82 -32.73 -31.70
C GLN A 55 -3.49 -31.52 -32.34
N LEU A 56 -3.01 -30.30 -32.06
CA LEU A 56 -3.55 -29.09 -32.68
C LEU A 56 -3.32 -29.04 -34.20
N ARG A 57 -2.17 -29.55 -34.68
CA ARG A 57 -1.86 -29.66 -36.11
C ARG A 57 -2.66 -30.73 -36.84
N ALA A 58 -3.26 -31.68 -36.11
CA ALA A 58 -4.11 -32.71 -36.71
C ALA A 58 -5.53 -32.19 -37.02
N LEU A 59 -5.91 -31.03 -36.50
CA LEU A 59 -7.20 -30.40 -36.76
C LEU A 59 -7.29 -29.93 -38.22
N SER A 60 -8.47 -30.10 -38.83
CA SER A 60 -8.78 -29.47 -40.11
C SER A 60 -8.91 -27.94 -39.96
N PRO A 61 -8.75 -27.16 -41.05
CA PRO A 61 -8.91 -25.70 -41.02
C PRO A 61 -10.29 -25.24 -40.53
N GLU A 62 -11.32 -26.08 -40.65
CA GLU A 62 -12.66 -25.76 -40.15
C GLU A 62 -12.77 -25.97 -38.63
N GLU A 63 -12.27 -27.09 -38.11
CA GLU A 63 -12.22 -27.36 -36.67
C GLU A 63 -11.38 -26.31 -35.95
N GLN A 64 -10.24 -25.96 -36.53
CA GLN A 64 -9.32 -24.96 -35.98
C GLN A 64 -9.96 -23.56 -35.85
N ARG A 65 -10.80 -23.15 -36.83
CA ARG A 65 -11.53 -21.88 -36.77
C ARG A 65 -12.59 -21.85 -35.67
N ARG A 66 -13.10 -23.01 -35.28
CA ARG A 66 -14.15 -23.17 -34.26
C ARG A 66 -13.59 -23.40 -32.85
N LEU A 67 -12.31 -23.75 -32.73
CA LEU A 67 -11.65 -23.90 -31.44
C LEU A 67 -11.37 -22.54 -30.78
N ARG A 68 -11.65 -22.45 -29.48
CA ARG A 68 -11.28 -21.35 -28.58
C ARG A 68 -10.49 -21.94 -27.42
N LEU A 69 -9.18 -21.79 -27.48
CA LEU A 69 -8.24 -22.40 -26.56
C LEU A 69 -7.72 -21.36 -25.55
N ARG A 70 -7.71 -21.71 -24.27
CA ARG A 70 -6.99 -20.99 -23.21
C ARG A 70 -6.04 -21.95 -22.53
N ILE A 71 -4.79 -21.54 -22.35
CA ILE A 71 -3.76 -22.35 -21.69
C ILE A 71 -3.25 -21.54 -20.51
N ALA A 72 -3.37 -22.09 -19.30
CA ALA A 72 -2.74 -21.54 -18.11
C ALA A 72 -1.41 -22.27 -17.86
N CYS A 73 -0.38 -21.49 -17.57
CA CYS A 73 0.97 -21.97 -17.34
C CYS A 73 1.71 -20.90 -16.54
N ARG A 74 2.63 -21.31 -15.67
CA ARG A 74 3.61 -20.35 -15.12
C ARG A 74 4.48 -19.79 -16.23
N THR A 75 4.72 -18.48 -16.19
CA THR A 75 5.51 -17.77 -17.21
C THR A 75 6.92 -18.34 -17.36
N THR A 76 7.53 -18.84 -16.27
CA THR A 76 8.88 -19.44 -16.28
C THR A 76 8.97 -20.76 -17.02
N ARG A 77 7.83 -21.45 -17.11
CA ARG A 77 7.70 -22.79 -17.67
C ARG A 77 7.04 -22.78 -19.04
N TRP A 78 6.65 -21.60 -19.53
CA TRP A 78 6.03 -21.45 -20.84
C TRP A 78 7.02 -21.81 -21.97
N PRO A 79 6.73 -22.83 -22.79
CA PRO A 79 7.66 -23.27 -23.84
C PRO A 79 7.64 -22.36 -25.07
N GLU A 80 8.79 -21.79 -25.44
CA GLU A 80 8.94 -20.99 -26.67
C GLU A 80 8.58 -21.76 -27.95
N HIS A 81 8.75 -23.09 -27.93
CA HIS A 81 8.37 -23.94 -29.05
C HIS A 81 6.85 -23.98 -29.22
N LEU A 82 6.10 -24.08 -28.11
CA LEU A 82 4.64 -24.05 -28.11
C LEU A 82 4.13 -22.71 -28.64
N GLU A 83 4.68 -21.59 -28.15
CA GLU A 83 4.27 -20.25 -28.60
C GLU A 83 4.44 -20.06 -30.11
N ARG A 84 5.60 -20.44 -30.66
CA ARG A 84 5.86 -20.38 -32.10
C ARG A 84 4.88 -21.28 -32.86
N GLY A 85 4.71 -22.52 -32.43
CA GLY A 85 3.80 -23.47 -33.08
C GLY A 85 2.34 -23.01 -33.05
N LEU A 86 1.89 -22.34 -31.98
CA LEU A 86 0.57 -21.73 -31.92
C LEU A 86 0.44 -20.59 -32.94
N ARG A 87 1.44 -19.69 -33.03
CA ARG A 87 1.43 -18.59 -34.03
C ARG A 87 1.45 -19.10 -35.47
N ASP A 88 2.12 -20.21 -35.74
CA ASP A 88 2.09 -20.84 -37.06
C ASP A 88 0.70 -21.37 -37.41
N LEU A 89 -0.02 -21.90 -36.41
CA LEU A 89 -1.38 -22.41 -36.56
C LEU A 89 -2.39 -21.26 -36.74
N TRP A 90 -2.32 -20.20 -35.93
CA TRP A 90 -3.20 -19.04 -36.00
C TRP A 90 -2.40 -17.77 -36.35
N PRO A 91 -2.12 -17.53 -37.65
CA PRO A 91 -1.18 -16.50 -38.09
C PRO A 91 -1.78 -15.07 -38.12
N GLU A 92 -3.11 -14.93 -38.10
CA GLU A 92 -3.72 -13.61 -38.25
C GLU A 92 -3.57 -12.79 -36.95
N PRO A 93 -3.29 -11.48 -37.05
CA PRO A 93 -3.19 -10.60 -35.89
C PRO A 93 -4.42 -10.68 -34.99
N GLY A 94 -4.20 -10.82 -33.68
CA GLY A 94 -5.27 -10.88 -32.69
C GLY A 94 -5.90 -12.26 -32.47
N GLN A 95 -5.50 -13.31 -33.22
CA GLN A 95 -5.97 -14.67 -32.95
C GLN A 95 -5.32 -15.31 -31.71
N ILE A 96 -4.12 -14.85 -31.34
CA ILE A 96 -3.40 -15.29 -30.14
C ILE A 96 -3.13 -14.08 -29.27
N ALA A 97 -3.45 -14.21 -27.98
CA ALA A 97 -3.09 -13.26 -26.95
C ALA A 97 -2.29 -13.98 -25.86
N MET A 98 -1.10 -13.47 -25.57
CA MET A 98 -0.33 -13.84 -24.38
C MET A 98 -0.68 -12.81 -23.30
N VAL A 99 -1.26 -13.28 -22.20
CA VAL A 99 -1.71 -12.42 -21.09
C VAL A 99 -1.16 -12.95 -19.78
N THR A 100 -0.81 -12.04 -18.89
CA THR A 100 -0.40 -12.34 -17.52
C THR A 100 -1.51 -11.92 -16.57
N LEU A 101 -1.76 -12.69 -15.51
CA LEU A 101 -2.67 -12.29 -14.46
C LEU A 101 -2.05 -11.13 -13.67
N ALA A 102 -2.76 -10.00 -13.63
CA ALA A 102 -2.36 -8.86 -12.83
C ALA A 102 -2.60 -9.12 -11.34
N VAL A 103 -1.88 -8.39 -10.50
CA VAL A 103 -2.12 -8.37 -9.06
C VAL A 103 -3.48 -7.75 -8.75
N LEU A 104 -4.04 -8.05 -7.58
CA LEU A 104 -5.29 -7.46 -7.12
C LEU A 104 -5.10 -5.95 -6.90
N THR A 105 -6.07 -5.16 -7.38
CA THR A 105 -6.17 -3.76 -6.96
C THR A 105 -6.69 -3.68 -5.52
N GLN A 106 -6.57 -2.51 -4.89
CA GLN A 106 -7.17 -2.28 -3.56
C GLN A 106 -8.68 -2.52 -3.57
N ALA A 107 -9.37 -2.16 -4.65
CA ALA A 107 -10.81 -2.41 -4.81
C ALA A 107 -11.13 -3.90 -4.94
N ASP A 108 -10.29 -4.67 -5.64
CA ASP A 108 -10.47 -6.13 -5.75
C ASP A 108 -10.24 -6.81 -4.40
N ALA A 109 -9.21 -6.40 -3.66
CA ALA A 109 -8.93 -6.92 -2.32
C ALA A 109 -10.07 -6.60 -1.34
N GLN A 110 -10.56 -5.35 -1.34
CA GLN A 110 -11.72 -4.95 -0.55
C GLN A 110 -12.95 -5.78 -0.90
N TYR A 111 -13.24 -5.96 -2.20
CA TYR A 111 -14.36 -6.77 -2.66
C TYR A 111 -14.25 -8.23 -2.18
N ALA A 112 -13.06 -8.83 -2.23
CA ALA A 112 -12.84 -10.20 -1.74
C ALA A 112 -13.11 -10.32 -0.22
N VAL A 113 -12.71 -9.30 0.56
CA VAL A 113 -12.97 -9.23 2.00
C VAL A 113 -14.47 -9.08 2.29
N ASP A 114 -15.17 -8.19 1.56
CA ASP A 114 -16.62 -7.98 1.69
C ASP A 114 -17.39 -9.28 1.42
N LYS A 115 -16.96 -10.05 0.41
CA LYS A 115 -17.57 -11.36 0.09
C LYS A 115 -17.39 -12.42 1.17
N SER A 116 -16.47 -12.19 2.09
CA SER A 116 -16.22 -13.07 3.23
C SER A 116 -16.99 -12.66 4.48
N GLY A 117 -17.85 -11.63 4.39
CA GLY A 117 -18.69 -11.16 5.49
C GLY A 117 -17.99 -10.22 6.48
N LEU A 118 -16.81 -9.73 6.13
CA LEU A 118 -16.06 -8.72 6.90
C LEU A 118 -16.31 -7.32 6.32
N ASP A 119 -16.00 -6.28 7.10
CA ASP A 119 -15.92 -4.91 6.58
C ASP A 119 -14.62 -4.74 5.80
N GLY A 120 -14.71 -4.75 4.46
CA GLY A 120 -13.56 -4.61 3.59
C GLY A 120 -12.86 -3.27 3.70
N ALA A 121 -13.58 -2.18 3.98
CA ALA A 121 -12.96 -0.85 4.10
C ALA A 121 -12.09 -0.78 5.36
N ALA A 122 -12.66 -1.18 6.51
CA ALA A 122 -11.93 -1.21 7.78
C ALA A 122 -10.76 -2.21 7.75
N PHE A 123 -10.94 -3.36 7.11
CA PHE A 123 -9.86 -4.34 6.94
C PHE A 123 -8.72 -3.78 6.11
N MET A 124 -9.00 -3.15 4.97
CA MET A 124 -7.97 -2.59 4.10
C MET A 124 -7.25 -1.41 4.74
N GLU A 125 -7.95 -0.54 5.48
CA GLU A 125 -7.34 0.52 6.27
C GLU A 125 -6.35 -0.05 7.31
N HIS A 126 -6.74 -1.13 7.99
CA HIS A 126 -5.86 -1.83 8.93
C HIS A 126 -4.63 -2.45 8.25
N VAL A 127 -4.77 -3.03 7.05
CA VAL A 127 -3.63 -3.56 6.27
C VAL A 127 -2.68 -2.45 5.83
N LEU A 128 -3.21 -1.32 5.36
CA LEU A 128 -2.43 -0.20 4.82
C LEU A 128 -1.66 0.54 5.92
N SER A 129 -2.30 0.87 7.04
CA SER A 129 -1.65 1.52 8.20
C SER A 129 -0.44 0.72 8.70
N ARG A 130 -0.54 -0.61 8.66
CA ARG A 130 0.54 -1.55 9.03
C ARG A 130 1.57 -1.81 7.93
N GLY A 131 1.44 -1.21 6.74
CA GLY A 131 2.37 -1.42 5.63
C GLY A 131 2.32 -2.83 5.01
N LEU A 132 1.18 -3.51 5.13
CA LEU A 132 0.98 -4.88 4.63
C LEU A 132 0.35 -4.93 3.23
N GLN A 133 0.38 -3.83 2.47
CA GLN A 133 -0.24 -3.70 1.15
C GLN A 133 0.19 -4.81 0.18
N ALA A 134 1.47 -5.15 0.18
CA ALA A 134 2.03 -6.22 -0.65
C ALA A 134 1.30 -7.56 -0.48
N LEU A 135 0.85 -7.84 0.75
CA LEU A 135 0.17 -9.10 1.10
C LEU A 135 -1.30 -9.11 0.67
N ALA A 136 -1.92 -7.94 0.53
CA ALA A 136 -3.30 -7.85 0.05
C ALA A 136 -3.42 -7.88 -1.48
N GLN A 137 -2.34 -7.61 -2.21
CA GLN A 137 -2.33 -7.63 -3.67
C GLN A 137 -2.25 -9.05 -4.27
N GLN A 138 -1.86 -10.05 -3.47
CA GLN A 138 -1.74 -11.44 -3.93
C GLN A 138 -2.84 -12.30 -3.29
N PRO A 139 -3.66 -13.03 -4.09
CA PRO A 139 -4.69 -13.92 -3.54
C PRO A 139 -4.13 -14.94 -2.54
N ALA A 140 -2.95 -15.51 -2.84
CA ALA A 140 -2.29 -16.52 -2.00
C ALA A 140 -1.99 -16.03 -0.58
N THR A 141 -1.71 -14.74 -0.40
CA THR A 141 -1.44 -14.15 0.92
C THR A 141 -2.66 -13.44 1.50
N LEU A 142 -3.58 -12.95 0.68
CA LEU A 142 -4.83 -12.34 1.13
C LEU A 142 -5.82 -13.37 1.71
N ILE A 143 -5.99 -14.53 1.06
CA ILE A 143 -6.93 -15.57 1.49
C ILE A 143 -6.65 -16.03 2.94
N PRO A 144 -5.40 -16.36 3.34
CA PRO A 144 -5.09 -16.69 4.73
C PRO A 144 -5.41 -15.57 5.73
N LEU A 145 -5.21 -14.30 5.36
CA LEU A 145 -5.54 -13.16 6.23
C LEU A 145 -7.04 -13.01 6.43
N ILE A 146 -7.83 -13.19 5.36
CA ILE A 146 -9.30 -13.22 5.42
C ILE A 146 -9.76 -14.38 6.30
N ALA A 147 -9.26 -15.59 6.05
CA ALA A 147 -9.64 -16.80 6.80
C ALA A 147 -9.33 -16.69 8.30
N ALA A 148 -8.16 -16.14 8.66
CA ALA A 148 -7.83 -15.90 10.06
C ALA A 148 -8.86 -14.98 10.73
N ARG A 149 -9.27 -13.88 10.08
CA ARG A 149 -10.27 -12.96 10.63
C ARG A 149 -11.67 -13.54 10.70
N THR A 150 -12.13 -14.27 9.68
CA THR A 150 -13.47 -14.88 9.69
C THR A 150 -13.60 -15.96 10.76
N GLU A 151 -12.51 -16.66 11.09
CA GLU A 151 -12.47 -17.66 12.16
C GLU A 151 -12.23 -17.04 13.56
N GLY A 152 -12.16 -15.72 13.67
CA GLY A 152 -11.89 -15.03 14.93
C GLY A 152 -10.47 -15.23 15.47
N ARG A 153 -9.54 -15.70 14.63
CA ARG A 153 -8.12 -15.82 14.97
C ARG A 153 -7.45 -14.45 14.91
N GLU A 154 -6.40 -14.29 15.71
CA GLU A 154 -5.55 -13.11 15.64
C GLU A 154 -4.77 -13.11 14.32
N LEU A 155 -4.70 -11.93 13.70
CA LEU A 155 -3.76 -11.68 12.60
C LEU A 155 -2.33 -11.64 13.16
N PRO A 156 -1.31 -11.81 12.30
CA PRO A 156 0.08 -11.63 12.71
C PRO A 156 0.28 -10.36 13.55
N THR A 157 0.90 -10.53 14.71
CA THR A 157 1.00 -9.47 15.71
C THR A 157 2.02 -8.43 15.31
N THR A 158 3.01 -8.81 14.51
CA THR A 158 4.01 -7.91 13.93
C THR A 158 4.04 -7.99 12.40
N VAL A 159 4.55 -6.93 11.76
CA VAL A 159 4.82 -6.88 10.32
C VAL A 159 5.83 -7.95 9.93
N ALA A 160 6.85 -8.20 10.76
CA ALA A 160 7.84 -9.25 10.52
C ALA A 160 7.20 -10.64 10.45
N GLU A 161 6.30 -10.98 11.39
CA GLU A 161 5.54 -12.22 11.36
C GLU A 161 4.65 -12.34 10.12
N ALA A 162 3.97 -11.26 9.74
CA ALA A 162 3.10 -11.23 8.56
C ALA A 162 3.88 -11.55 7.27
N PHE A 163 5.01 -10.89 7.08
CA PHE A 163 5.86 -11.12 5.92
C PHE A 163 6.53 -12.50 5.96
N ALA A 164 6.97 -12.99 7.13
CA ALA A 164 7.54 -14.33 7.27
C ALA A 164 6.52 -15.43 6.89
N GLN A 165 5.27 -15.30 7.37
CA GLN A 165 4.19 -16.20 7.01
C GLN A 165 3.85 -16.12 5.51
N ALA A 166 3.80 -14.90 4.95
CA ALA A 166 3.56 -14.70 3.53
C ALA A 166 4.66 -15.34 2.66
N CYS A 167 5.93 -15.13 2.98
CA CYS A 167 7.04 -15.72 2.26
C CYS A 167 6.97 -17.26 2.27
N ARG A 168 6.68 -17.86 3.44
CA ARG A 168 6.45 -19.32 3.55
C ARG A 168 5.27 -19.79 2.69
N THR A 169 4.19 -19.03 2.66
CA THR A 169 3.00 -19.34 1.84
C THR A 169 3.35 -19.30 0.35
N LEU A 170 4.05 -18.26 -0.10
CA LEU A 170 4.48 -18.11 -1.49
C LEU A 170 5.50 -19.17 -1.93
N CYS A 171 6.30 -19.72 -1.00
CA CYS A 171 7.13 -20.89 -1.27
C CYS A 171 6.33 -22.20 -1.40
N THR A 172 5.09 -22.27 -0.89
CA THR A 172 4.28 -23.51 -0.81
C THR A 172 3.04 -23.53 -1.68
N GLU A 173 2.60 -22.38 -2.21
CA GLU A 173 1.44 -22.23 -3.12
C GLU A 173 1.45 -23.24 -4.29
N THR A 174 2.65 -23.70 -4.65
CA THR A 174 2.94 -24.49 -5.84
C THR A 174 3.06 -26.00 -5.58
N ARG A 175 2.52 -26.48 -4.46
CA ARG A 175 2.54 -27.90 -4.06
C ARG A 175 1.20 -28.59 -4.36
N PRO A 176 1.07 -29.36 -5.45
CA PRO A 176 -0.01 -30.34 -5.55
C PRO A 176 0.11 -31.34 -4.39
N GLN A 177 -1.01 -31.71 -3.77
CA GLN A 177 -1.06 -32.63 -2.63
C GLN A 177 -0.46 -34.03 -2.96
N ASN A 178 -0.33 -34.37 -4.24
CA ASN A 178 0.18 -35.67 -4.72
C ASN A 178 1.60 -35.60 -5.32
N PHE A 179 2.30 -34.46 -5.24
CA PHE A 179 3.58 -34.22 -5.94
C PHE A 179 4.82 -34.80 -5.22
N SER A 180 4.64 -35.50 -4.10
CA SER A 180 5.70 -36.02 -3.24
C SER A 180 6.61 -37.10 -3.87
N GLN A 181 6.48 -37.38 -5.17
CA GLN A 181 7.25 -38.43 -5.85
C GLN A 181 8.20 -37.95 -6.96
N ARG A 182 8.23 -36.68 -7.38
CA ARG A 182 8.92 -36.32 -8.64
C ARG A 182 9.71 -35.00 -8.52
N GLN A 183 11.05 -35.17 -8.43
CA GLN A 183 12.13 -34.21 -8.15
C GLN A 183 12.30 -33.82 -6.67
N GLU A 184 13.55 -33.94 -6.16
CA GLU A 184 13.97 -33.43 -4.85
C GLU A 184 13.89 -31.90 -4.88
N ARG A 185 12.69 -31.36 -4.63
CA ARG A 185 12.50 -29.93 -4.43
C ARG A 185 13.17 -29.51 -3.10
N PRO A 186 13.82 -28.34 -3.07
CA PRO A 186 14.34 -27.79 -1.82
C PRO A 186 13.21 -27.62 -0.80
N SER A 187 13.54 -27.76 0.49
CA SER A 187 12.59 -27.47 1.57
C SER A 187 12.20 -25.99 1.55
N VAL A 188 11.10 -25.63 2.22
CA VAL A 188 10.68 -24.23 2.30
C VAL A 188 11.75 -23.37 2.99
N ASP A 189 12.35 -23.89 4.06
CA ASP A 189 13.40 -23.16 4.77
C ASP A 189 14.62 -22.92 3.86
N HIS A 190 15.01 -23.91 3.07
CA HIS A 190 16.09 -23.78 2.09
C HIS A 190 15.75 -22.79 0.97
N LEU A 191 14.52 -22.80 0.44
CA LEU A 191 14.08 -21.78 -0.53
C LEU A 191 14.09 -20.37 0.07
N LEU A 192 13.76 -20.21 1.34
CA LEU A 192 13.80 -18.92 2.02
C LEU A 192 15.25 -18.43 2.19
N ASP A 193 16.19 -19.31 2.52
CA ASP A 193 17.62 -18.95 2.59
C ASP A 193 18.12 -18.43 1.23
N LEU A 194 17.76 -19.10 0.14
CA LEU A 194 18.08 -18.66 -1.22
C LEU A 194 17.40 -17.34 -1.58
N ALA A 195 16.14 -17.17 -1.17
CA ALA A 195 15.39 -15.94 -1.41
C ALA A 195 16.00 -14.75 -0.66
N ARG A 196 16.43 -14.94 0.59
CA ARG A 196 17.16 -13.95 1.38
C ARG A 196 18.45 -13.52 0.71
N TRP A 197 19.23 -14.48 0.23
CA TRP A 197 20.46 -14.20 -0.50
C TRP A 197 20.22 -13.45 -1.81
N ALA A 198 19.28 -13.91 -2.64
CA ALA A 198 18.91 -13.23 -3.87
C ALA A 198 18.35 -11.82 -3.62
N ALA A 199 17.54 -11.64 -2.57
CA ALA A 199 17.02 -10.35 -2.16
C ALA A 199 18.12 -9.38 -1.76
N ALA A 200 19.08 -9.81 -0.94
CA ALA A 200 20.22 -8.99 -0.56
C ALA A 200 21.09 -8.63 -1.78
N ALA A 201 21.34 -9.57 -2.68
CA ALA A 201 22.12 -9.33 -3.89
C ALA A 201 21.46 -8.32 -4.85
N LEU A 202 20.14 -8.39 -5.03
CA LEU A 202 19.40 -7.38 -5.80
C LEU A 202 19.32 -6.04 -5.08
N GLN A 203 19.17 -6.06 -3.75
CA GLN A 203 18.96 -4.86 -2.96
C GLN A 203 20.22 -4.00 -2.84
N PHE A 204 21.39 -4.62 -2.67
CA PHE A 204 22.67 -3.95 -2.44
C PHE A 204 23.63 -4.04 -3.64
N GLY A 205 23.23 -4.73 -4.70
CA GLY A 205 23.95 -4.77 -5.97
C GLY A 205 23.37 -3.79 -7.00
N PRO A 206 24.06 -3.57 -8.12
CA PRO A 206 23.59 -2.71 -9.21
C PRO A 206 22.52 -3.40 -10.09
N TYR A 207 21.78 -4.37 -9.55
CA TYR A 207 20.95 -5.30 -10.30
C TYR A 207 19.46 -5.02 -10.09
N ALA A 208 18.71 -4.92 -11.17
CA ALA A 208 17.27 -4.69 -11.14
C ALA A 208 16.44 -5.99 -11.20
N ALA A 209 17.02 -7.09 -11.70
CA ALA A 209 16.32 -8.35 -11.91
C ALA A 209 17.28 -9.55 -11.93
N LEU A 210 16.77 -10.73 -11.59
CA LEU A 210 17.43 -12.01 -11.85
C LEU A 210 17.24 -12.43 -13.31
N ALA A 211 18.21 -13.12 -13.87
CA ALA A 211 18.17 -13.62 -15.24
C ALA A 211 18.78 -15.03 -15.38
N ASP A 212 18.27 -15.82 -16.32
CA ASP A 212 18.79 -17.15 -16.67
C ASP A 212 18.99 -17.27 -18.20
N GLY A 213 19.32 -16.15 -18.86
CA GLY A 213 19.57 -16.07 -20.29
C GLY A 213 21.06 -16.25 -20.64
N ALA A 214 21.36 -16.77 -21.83
CA ALA A 214 22.74 -17.00 -22.29
C ALA A 214 23.64 -15.74 -22.24
N ARG A 215 23.05 -14.55 -22.25
CA ARG A 215 23.73 -13.28 -21.94
C ARG A 215 22.78 -12.42 -21.10
N PRO A 216 23.11 -12.12 -19.83
CA PRO A 216 22.32 -11.19 -19.04
C PRO A 216 22.41 -9.78 -19.62
N GLY A 217 21.32 -9.03 -19.55
CA GLY A 217 21.29 -7.61 -19.90
C GLY A 217 22.10 -6.75 -18.92
N LEU A 218 22.29 -5.47 -19.26
CA LEU A 218 22.89 -4.49 -18.35
C LEU A 218 21.99 -4.34 -17.10
N GLY A 219 22.58 -4.48 -15.92
CA GLY A 219 21.83 -4.41 -14.65
C GLY A 219 21.01 -5.65 -14.33
N GLU A 220 21.25 -6.79 -14.99
CA GLU A 220 20.64 -8.08 -14.65
C GLU A 220 21.64 -8.98 -13.92
N LEU A 221 21.18 -9.67 -12.88
CA LEU A 221 21.96 -10.63 -12.10
C LEU A 221 21.72 -12.04 -12.63
N HIS A 222 22.73 -12.64 -13.26
CA HIS A 222 22.62 -14.01 -13.75
C HIS A 222 22.56 -15.01 -12.59
N LEU A 223 21.70 -16.04 -12.67
CA LEU A 223 21.57 -17.05 -11.61
C LEU A 223 22.92 -17.73 -11.28
N ASP A 224 23.74 -18.01 -12.30
CA ASP A 224 25.08 -18.59 -12.09
C ASP A 224 26.02 -17.70 -11.24
N THR A 225 25.77 -16.38 -11.15
CA THR A 225 26.53 -15.47 -10.28
C THR A 225 26.15 -15.64 -8.81
N LEU A 226 24.94 -16.10 -8.52
CA LEU A 226 24.49 -16.42 -7.17
C LEU A 226 24.93 -17.83 -6.74
N CYS A 227 25.29 -18.69 -7.68
CA CYS A 227 25.66 -20.08 -7.42
C CYS A 227 26.93 -20.18 -6.54
N GLY A 228 26.92 -21.17 -5.65
CA GLY A 228 28.05 -21.54 -4.81
C GLY A 228 27.77 -22.84 -4.05
N ASP A 229 28.76 -23.33 -3.29
CA ASP A 229 28.61 -24.58 -2.53
C ASP A 229 27.47 -24.50 -1.48
N HIS A 230 27.23 -23.30 -0.96
CA HIS A 230 26.23 -23.00 0.06
C HIS A 230 25.81 -21.53 -0.02
N VAL A 231 24.67 -21.19 0.57
CA VAL A 231 24.25 -19.79 0.73
C VAL A 231 25.24 -19.05 1.65
N PRO A 232 25.82 -17.91 1.23
CA PRO A 232 26.81 -17.20 2.04
C PRO A 232 26.25 -16.73 3.40
N GLY A 233 27.06 -16.85 4.45
CA GLY A 233 26.76 -16.32 5.79
C GLY A 233 25.63 -17.02 6.55
N ILE A 234 25.03 -18.07 6.00
CA ILE A 234 24.02 -18.87 6.70
C ILE A 234 24.67 -20.16 7.20
N ASP A 235 24.58 -20.41 8.50
CA ASP A 235 25.09 -21.62 9.15
C ASP A 235 24.25 -22.83 8.72
N GLY A 236 24.71 -23.54 7.69
CA GLY A 236 24.07 -24.74 7.15
C GLY A 236 24.57 -25.09 5.76
N ALA A 237 24.48 -26.37 5.39
CA ALA A 237 24.81 -26.87 4.06
C ALA A 237 23.69 -26.61 3.04
N SER A 238 23.00 -25.46 3.13
CA SER A 238 21.96 -25.06 2.19
C SER A 238 22.61 -24.82 0.82
N ALA A 239 22.60 -25.84 -0.03
CA ALA A 239 23.23 -25.80 -1.35
C ALA A 239 22.70 -24.61 -2.16
N CYS A 240 23.59 -23.87 -2.83
CA CYS A 240 23.20 -22.75 -3.67
C CYS A 240 23.53 -23.07 -5.13
N GLY A 241 22.91 -24.12 -5.66
CA GLY A 241 23.11 -24.55 -7.04
C GLY A 241 22.06 -23.99 -7.99
N ARG A 242 22.27 -24.26 -9.27
CA ARG A 242 21.35 -23.88 -10.34
C ARG A 242 19.97 -24.54 -10.18
N HIS A 243 19.94 -25.78 -9.69
CA HIS A 243 18.71 -26.52 -9.43
C HIS A 243 17.83 -25.77 -8.41
N GLU A 244 18.44 -25.36 -7.31
CA GLU A 244 17.74 -24.68 -6.22
C GLU A 244 17.26 -23.28 -6.63
N LEU A 245 18.11 -22.51 -7.32
CA LEU A 245 17.77 -21.17 -7.81
C LEU A 245 16.66 -21.21 -8.85
N LEU A 246 16.60 -22.23 -9.71
CA LEU A 246 15.47 -22.42 -10.62
C LEU A 246 14.16 -22.65 -9.86
N HIS A 247 14.18 -23.45 -8.80
CA HIS A 247 12.98 -23.60 -7.96
C HIS A 247 12.58 -22.32 -7.23
N LEU A 248 13.52 -21.45 -6.87
CA LEU A 248 13.19 -20.11 -6.38
C LEU A 248 12.41 -19.30 -7.42
N THR A 249 12.80 -19.34 -8.71
CA THR A 249 12.06 -18.68 -9.81
C THR A 249 10.67 -19.25 -10.09
N GLU A 250 10.39 -20.46 -9.61
CA GLU A 250 9.08 -21.11 -9.71
C GLU A 250 8.16 -20.80 -8.53
N SER A 251 8.67 -20.17 -7.47
CA SER A 251 7.89 -19.81 -6.27
C SER A 251 7.09 -18.52 -6.47
N GLY A 252 6.08 -18.29 -5.63
CA GLY A 252 5.29 -17.05 -5.64
C GLY A 252 6.05 -15.83 -5.12
N LEU A 253 7.30 -15.99 -4.64
CA LEU A 253 8.14 -14.87 -4.20
C LEU A 253 8.60 -13.99 -5.36
N LEU A 254 8.71 -14.56 -6.57
CA LEU A 254 9.22 -13.89 -7.74
C LEU A 254 8.13 -13.72 -8.80
N ALA A 255 8.10 -12.54 -9.42
CA ALA A 255 7.26 -12.25 -10.56
C ALA A 255 8.09 -12.18 -11.84
N PRO A 256 7.61 -12.78 -12.95
CA PRO A 256 8.26 -12.70 -14.25
C PRO A 256 8.05 -11.30 -14.86
N VAL A 257 9.13 -10.65 -15.27
CA VAL A 257 9.11 -9.33 -15.97
C VAL A 257 9.56 -9.42 -17.42
N GLY A 258 9.77 -10.65 -17.89
CA GLY A 258 10.15 -10.95 -19.25
C GLY A 258 10.56 -12.41 -19.36
N GLN A 259 11.01 -12.78 -20.56
CA GLN A 259 11.52 -14.11 -20.81
C GLN A 259 12.76 -14.38 -19.96
N ARG A 260 12.67 -15.39 -19.08
CA ARG A 260 13.76 -15.83 -18.19
C ARG A 260 14.33 -14.69 -17.34
N ARG A 261 13.46 -13.78 -16.89
CA ARG A 261 13.79 -12.62 -16.06
C ARG A 261 12.77 -12.40 -14.96
N TRP A 262 13.26 -12.10 -13.76
CA TRP A 262 12.46 -12.05 -12.55
C TRP A 262 12.82 -10.90 -11.63
N VAL A 263 11.80 -10.36 -10.99
CA VAL A 263 11.91 -9.48 -9.82
C VAL A 263 11.16 -10.12 -8.67
N PHE A 264 11.35 -9.64 -7.44
CA PHE A 264 10.43 -10.02 -6.36
C PHE A 264 9.01 -9.56 -6.69
N ALA A 265 8.02 -10.41 -6.40
CA ALA A 265 6.61 -10.15 -6.71
C ALA A 265 6.12 -8.81 -6.14
N HIS A 266 6.75 -8.35 -5.06
CA HIS A 266 6.63 -6.99 -4.55
C HIS A 266 7.95 -6.54 -3.93
N ARG A 267 8.28 -5.25 -4.04
CA ARG A 267 9.51 -4.66 -3.48
C ARG A 267 9.63 -4.89 -1.96
N SER A 268 8.53 -4.75 -1.21
CA SER A 268 8.52 -5.01 0.23
C SER A 268 8.85 -6.46 0.63
N LEU A 269 8.63 -7.45 -0.26
CA LEU A 269 9.09 -8.83 -0.02
C LEU A 269 10.62 -8.90 -0.12
N GLN A 270 11.20 -8.25 -1.14
CA GLN A 270 12.64 -8.13 -1.29
C GLN A 270 13.26 -7.42 -0.08
N GLU A 271 12.71 -6.28 0.34
CA GLU A 271 13.23 -5.50 1.47
C GLU A 271 13.13 -6.27 2.79
N HIS A 272 12.05 -7.02 3.00
CA HIS A 272 11.93 -7.91 4.15
C HIS A 272 12.98 -9.02 4.16
N LEU A 273 13.13 -9.76 3.05
CA LEU A 273 14.07 -10.86 2.93
C LEU A 273 15.53 -10.37 2.98
N ALA A 274 15.82 -9.20 2.40
CA ALA A 274 17.13 -8.57 2.49
C ALA A 274 17.44 -8.13 3.94
N ALA A 275 16.47 -7.54 4.65
CA ALA A 275 16.63 -7.21 6.06
C ALA A 275 16.90 -8.45 6.92
N GLU A 276 16.15 -9.55 6.71
CA GLU A 276 16.41 -10.82 7.39
C GLU A 276 17.83 -11.33 7.10
N TYR A 277 18.26 -11.31 5.83
CA TYR A 277 19.62 -11.72 5.46
C TYR A 277 20.68 -10.89 6.17
N LEU A 278 20.53 -9.56 6.20
CA LEU A 278 21.47 -8.69 6.92
C LEU A 278 21.51 -9.03 8.40
N ALA A 279 20.34 -9.22 9.03
CA ALA A 279 20.22 -9.51 10.46
C ALA A 279 20.92 -10.81 10.88
N THR A 280 20.93 -11.82 10.01
CA THR A 280 21.45 -13.15 10.37
C THR A 280 22.82 -13.47 9.79
N ALA A 281 23.11 -13.01 8.57
CA ALA A 281 24.24 -13.49 7.78
C ALA A 281 25.37 -12.47 7.55
N VAL A 282 25.14 -11.20 7.92
CA VAL A 282 26.10 -10.11 7.70
C VAL A 282 26.57 -9.55 9.05
N GLU A 283 27.85 -9.31 9.23
CA GLU A 283 28.38 -8.70 10.46
C GLU A 283 27.92 -7.24 10.63
N SER A 284 27.68 -6.80 11.87
CA SER A 284 27.15 -5.46 12.16
C SER A 284 27.98 -4.31 11.57
N ALA A 285 29.31 -4.44 11.52
CA ALA A 285 30.19 -3.44 10.91
C ALA A 285 29.93 -3.29 9.40
N VAL A 286 29.70 -4.41 8.69
CA VAL A 286 29.41 -4.43 7.26
C VAL A 286 28.00 -3.90 6.99
N ARG A 287 27.02 -4.25 7.82
CA ARG A 287 25.65 -3.67 7.74
C ARG A 287 25.71 -2.14 7.78
N GLY A 288 26.52 -1.59 8.69
CA GLY A 288 26.72 -0.16 8.80
C GLY A 288 27.24 0.47 7.50
N ALA A 289 28.22 -0.16 6.86
CA ALA A 289 28.80 0.32 5.61
C ALA A 289 27.85 0.21 4.40
N LEU A 290 26.93 -0.77 4.40
CA LEU A 290 25.94 -0.96 3.33
C LEU A 290 24.78 0.03 3.43
N LEU A 291 24.35 0.37 4.65
CA LEU A 291 23.15 1.19 4.86
C LEU A 291 23.43 2.70 4.85
N TRP A 292 24.55 3.12 5.44
CA TRP A 292 24.83 4.51 5.71
C TRP A 292 25.67 5.18 4.62
N ALA A 293 25.31 6.42 4.30
CA ALA A 293 26.11 7.35 3.51
C ALA A 293 26.37 8.64 4.29
N GLY A 294 27.33 9.44 3.83
CA GLY A 294 27.70 10.71 4.47
C GLY A 294 28.49 10.53 5.77
N THR A 295 28.88 11.66 6.38
CA THR A 295 29.64 11.68 7.64
C THR A 295 29.12 12.75 8.61
N GLY A 296 29.33 12.55 9.90
CA GLY A 296 28.92 13.51 10.94
C GLY A 296 27.43 13.82 10.90
N GLN A 297 27.07 15.09 10.78
CA GLN A 297 25.69 15.57 10.72
C GLN A 297 24.99 15.29 9.39
N SER A 298 25.75 14.98 8.33
CA SER A 298 25.21 14.61 7.01
C SER A 298 25.01 13.10 6.85
N ARG A 299 25.25 12.32 7.91
CA ARG A 299 25.09 10.87 7.90
C ARG A 299 23.60 10.53 7.74
N HIS A 300 23.25 9.76 6.72
CA HIS A 300 21.87 9.38 6.40
C HIS A 300 21.83 7.98 5.79
N ILE A 301 20.67 7.35 5.80
CA ILE A 301 20.49 6.07 5.08
C ILE A 301 20.26 6.36 3.61
N LEU A 302 20.87 5.57 2.75
CA LEU A 302 20.62 5.64 1.30
C LEU A 302 19.13 5.42 1.00
N PRO A 303 18.50 6.24 0.13
CA PRO A 303 17.06 6.16 -0.14
C PRO A 303 16.57 4.76 -0.50
N GLU A 304 17.34 4.01 -1.28
CA GLU A 304 17.06 2.64 -1.68
C GLU A 304 17.02 1.62 -0.52
N HIS A 305 17.60 1.95 0.63
CA HIS A 305 17.78 1.04 1.79
C HIS A 305 16.97 1.44 3.02
N GLN A 306 16.14 2.49 2.94
CA GLN A 306 15.38 3.00 4.08
C GLN A 306 14.44 1.95 4.69
N GLU A 307 13.69 1.21 3.88
CA GLU A 307 12.81 0.12 4.32
C GLU A 307 13.59 -1.03 4.97
N VAL A 308 14.78 -1.34 4.44
CA VAL A 308 15.65 -2.38 5.02
C VAL A 308 16.19 -1.93 6.38
N ALA A 309 16.67 -0.70 6.49
CA ALA A 309 17.15 -0.13 7.74
C ALA A 309 16.02 -0.06 8.79
N ALA A 310 14.82 0.36 8.39
CA ALA A 310 13.66 0.43 9.27
C ALA A 310 13.25 -0.93 9.82
N ARG A 311 13.27 -1.98 8.98
CA ARG A 311 12.98 -3.36 9.41
C ARG A 311 14.05 -3.90 10.36
N LEU A 312 15.33 -3.63 10.07
CA LEU A 312 16.45 -4.01 10.93
C LEU A 312 16.40 -3.32 12.29
N ALA A 313 15.99 -2.05 12.35
CA ALA A 313 15.92 -1.27 13.58
C ALA A 313 14.94 -1.83 14.63
N VAL A 314 14.01 -2.72 14.24
CA VAL A 314 13.11 -3.41 15.18
C VAL A 314 13.84 -4.50 15.98
N VAL A 315 14.95 -5.03 15.46
CA VAL A 315 15.71 -6.14 16.07
C VAL A 315 17.16 -5.77 16.41
N ASP A 316 17.61 -4.57 16.03
CA ASP A 316 18.95 -4.04 16.27
C ASP A 316 18.87 -2.68 16.98
N ASP A 317 18.94 -2.72 18.32
CA ASP A 317 18.90 -1.51 19.16
C ASP A 317 20.03 -0.53 18.84
N THR A 318 21.18 -1.01 18.36
CA THR A 318 22.31 -0.13 18.00
C THR A 318 21.97 0.67 16.75
N LEU A 319 21.40 0.01 15.73
CA LEU A 319 20.90 0.71 14.54
C LEU A 319 19.75 1.65 14.88
N PHE A 320 18.81 1.23 15.75
CA PHE A 320 17.73 2.08 16.22
C PHE A 320 18.26 3.38 16.85
N ASP A 321 19.24 3.25 17.75
CA ASP A 321 19.89 4.38 18.42
C ASP A 321 20.62 5.32 17.45
N ASP A 322 21.27 4.75 16.43
CA ASP A 322 21.92 5.52 15.38
C ASP A 322 20.91 6.28 14.50
N LEU A 323 19.77 5.66 14.15
CA LEU A 323 18.69 6.30 13.41
C LEU A 323 18.09 7.48 14.18
N LEU A 324 17.87 7.35 15.49
CA LEU A 324 17.38 8.47 16.31
C LEU A 324 18.28 9.72 16.20
N ARG A 325 19.59 9.53 16.06
CA ARG A 325 20.57 10.64 16.03
C ARG A 325 20.77 11.23 14.65
N HIS A 326 20.66 10.42 13.60
CA HIS A 326 21.13 10.78 12.27
C HIS A 326 20.02 10.84 11.22
N ASP A 327 19.00 9.98 11.31
CA ASP A 327 17.93 9.93 10.31
C ASP A 327 16.61 9.42 10.94
N PRO A 328 16.01 10.18 11.89
CA PRO A 328 14.93 9.69 12.74
C PRO A 328 13.64 9.41 11.98
N TYR A 329 13.43 10.05 10.82
CA TYR A 329 12.23 9.87 10.00
C TYR A 329 12.09 8.44 9.44
N ILE A 330 13.19 7.70 9.30
CA ILE A 330 13.16 6.30 8.84
C ILE A 330 12.43 5.39 9.83
N LEU A 331 12.40 5.75 11.12
CA LEU A 331 11.67 5.01 12.13
C LEU A 331 10.16 5.03 11.88
N LEU A 332 9.64 5.96 11.08
CA LEU A 332 8.24 5.94 10.64
C LEU A 332 7.94 4.77 9.69
N LEU A 333 8.95 4.22 9.00
CA LEU A 333 8.79 3.02 8.17
C LEU A 333 8.84 1.73 9.01
N ALA A 334 9.37 1.79 10.23
CA ALA A 334 9.50 0.64 11.12
C ALA A 334 8.16 0.25 11.77
N ASP A 335 8.04 -1.01 12.19
CA ASP A 335 6.90 -1.51 12.96
C ASP A 335 7.02 -1.12 14.45
N LEU A 336 6.95 0.19 14.73
CA LEU A 336 7.13 0.71 16.10
C LEU A 336 6.02 0.26 17.07
N GLN A 337 4.88 -0.21 16.55
CA GLN A 337 3.81 -0.76 17.37
C GLN A 337 4.19 -2.11 17.99
N ALA A 338 5.07 -2.87 17.33
CA ALA A 338 5.65 -4.11 17.89
C ALA A 338 6.67 -3.85 19.01
N LEU A 339 7.19 -2.62 19.14
CA LEU A 339 8.17 -2.26 20.16
C LEU A 339 7.48 -1.74 21.45
N PRO A 340 8.19 -1.75 22.60
CA PRO A 340 7.71 -1.11 23.82
C PRO A 340 7.41 0.39 23.62
N ALA A 341 6.47 0.94 24.39
CA ALA A 341 6.08 2.35 24.33
C ALA A 341 7.27 3.32 24.47
N GLU A 342 8.33 2.93 25.18
CA GLU A 342 9.57 3.70 25.31
C GLU A 342 10.26 3.96 23.96
N HIS A 343 10.25 3.00 23.02
CA HIS A 343 10.83 3.19 21.69
C HIS A 343 10.04 4.22 20.88
N ARG A 344 8.70 4.15 20.95
CA ARG A 344 7.81 5.14 20.32
C ARG A 344 8.02 6.54 20.90
N ARG A 345 8.15 6.64 22.22
CA ARG A 345 8.46 7.88 22.93
C ARG A 345 9.80 8.48 22.49
N ARG A 346 10.83 7.65 22.33
CA ARG A 346 12.16 8.07 21.86
C ARG A 346 12.13 8.52 20.40
N ALA A 347 11.44 7.78 19.52
CA ALA A 347 11.27 8.12 18.11
C ALA A 347 10.49 9.42 17.93
N ALA A 348 9.35 9.58 18.62
CA ALA A 348 8.54 10.79 18.58
C ALA A 348 9.35 12.02 19.02
N ARG A 349 10.13 11.90 20.11
CA ARG A 349 11.02 12.98 20.54
C ARG A 349 12.08 13.31 19.49
N ALA A 350 12.79 12.32 18.96
CA ALA A 350 13.82 12.55 17.96
C ALA A 350 13.26 13.21 16.69
N ILE A 351 12.07 12.80 16.24
CA ILE A 351 11.36 13.40 15.11
C ILE A 351 10.96 14.85 15.42
N LEU A 352 10.36 15.11 16.59
CA LEU A 352 9.97 16.45 17.02
C LEU A 352 11.16 17.41 17.19
N GLU A 353 12.31 16.91 17.65
CA GLU A 353 13.55 17.68 17.80
C GLU A 353 14.32 17.83 16.48
N SER A 354 13.99 17.00 15.47
CA SER A 354 14.58 17.10 14.14
C SER A 354 13.81 18.11 13.29
N VAL A 355 14.31 19.35 13.23
CA VAL A 355 13.78 20.33 12.28
C VAL A 355 14.28 19.95 10.89
N PRO A 356 13.40 19.71 9.92
CA PRO A 356 13.86 19.48 8.56
C PRO A 356 14.43 20.80 7.99
N ASP A 357 15.75 20.87 7.82
CA ASP A 357 16.36 21.72 6.78
C ASP A 357 16.04 21.19 5.35
N GLN A 358 15.28 20.09 5.26
CA GLN A 358 15.05 19.29 4.06
C GLN A 358 13.55 18.96 3.93
N GLU A 359 12.88 19.66 3.02
CA GLU A 359 11.62 19.31 2.32
C GLU A 359 10.55 18.49 3.10
N PRO A 360 9.34 19.04 3.33
CA PRO A 360 8.24 18.40 4.08
C PRO A 360 7.63 17.13 3.43
N TYR A 361 8.21 16.59 2.35
CA TYR A 361 7.66 15.47 1.56
C TYR A 361 8.10 14.08 2.04
N ARG A 362 8.87 13.96 3.13
CA ARG A 362 9.32 12.64 3.64
C ARG A 362 8.32 11.93 4.55
N ILE A 363 7.31 12.62 5.08
CA ILE A 363 6.40 12.07 6.10
C ILE A 363 5.07 11.71 5.46
N GLY A 364 4.75 10.41 5.40
CA GLY A 364 3.39 9.97 5.09
C GLY A 364 2.48 10.21 6.29
N TRP A 365 1.35 10.90 6.08
CA TRP A 365 0.31 11.10 7.11
C TRP A 365 -0.07 9.78 7.80
N ASP A 366 -0.17 8.70 7.03
CA ASP A 366 -0.57 7.38 7.51
C ASP A 366 0.47 6.65 8.35
N GLN A 367 1.69 7.15 8.43
CA GLN A 367 2.75 6.55 9.24
C GLN A 367 2.87 7.17 10.63
N LEU A 368 2.24 8.32 10.86
CA LEU A 368 2.37 9.05 12.12
C LEU A 368 1.67 8.36 13.30
N ASP A 369 0.68 7.52 13.04
CA ASP A 369 0.00 6.70 14.05
C ASP A 369 0.96 5.73 14.77
N ARG A 370 2.07 5.37 14.13
CA ARG A 370 3.15 4.54 14.69
C ARG A 370 3.86 5.20 15.87
N LEU A 371 3.74 6.53 16.01
CA LEU A 371 4.27 7.27 17.15
C LEU A 371 3.35 7.22 18.38
N ASN A 372 2.15 6.66 18.27
CA ASN A 372 1.17 6.72 19.36
C ASN A 372 1.64 5.96 20.60
N HIS A 373 1.68 6.64 21.74
CA HIS A 373 2.07 6.09 23.03
C HIS A 373 1.44 6.90 24.18
N PRO A 374 1.38 6.35 25.41
CA PRO A 374 0.67 7.00 26.53
C PRO A 374 1.16 8.41 26.88
N ASP A 375 2.45 8.71 26.68
CA ASP A 375 3.06 10.00 27.02
C ASP A 375 3.13 10.98 25.83
N LEU A 376 2.43 10.71 24.73
CA LEU A 376 2.53 11.51 23.51
C LEU A 376 2.03 12.95 23.71
N ALA A 377 0.90 13.16 24.40
CA ALA A 377 0.39 14.50 24.68
C ALA A 377 1.41 15.37 25.44
N PRO A 378 1.97 14.91 26.59
CA PRO A 378 3.06 15.62 27.27
C PRO A 378 4.27 15.94 26.37
N GLN A 379 4.62 15.08 25.41
CA GLN A 379 5.71 15.36 24.48
C GLN A 379 5.39 16.44 23.44
N LEU A 380 4.12 16.56 23.03
CA LEU A 380 3.69 17.53 22.03
C LEU A 380 3.51 18.93 22.61
N GLN A 381 3.12 19.04 23.89
CA GLN A 381 2.83 20.33 24.55
C GLN A 381 3.92 21.41 24.37
N PRO A 382 5.23 21.14 24.55
CA PRO A 382 6.28 22.15 24.38
C PRO A 382 6.42 22.68 22.95
N PHE A 383 5.91 21.94 21.96
CA PHE A 383 5.97 22.31 20.54
C PHE A 383 4.70 23.04 20.08
N LEU A 384 3.63 23.04 20.87
CA LEU A 384 2.36 23.72 20.60
C LEU A 384 2.27 25.09 21.30
N THR A 385 3.40 25.79 21.43
CA THR A 385 3.48 27.10 22.10
C THR A 385 3.85 28.21 21.12
N PRO A 386 3.55 29.49 21.42
CA PRO A 386 3.92 30.61 20.55
C PRO A 386 5.43 30.74 20.33
N GLN A 387 6.23 30.27 21.29
CA GLN A 387 7.70 30.35 21.27
C GLN A 387 8.34 29.30 20.36
N SER A 388 7.61 28.23 20.03
CA SER A 388 8.09 27.16 19.17
C SER A 388 8.18 27.64 17.72
N ASP A 389 9.21 27.16 17.03
CA ASP A 389 9.40 27.44 15.61
C ASP A 389 8.18 26.95 14.78
N PRO A 390 7.77 27.67 13.71
CA PRO A 390 6.56 27.33 12.95
C PRO A 390 6.55 25.93 12.35
N ASP A 391 7.70 25.38 11.96
CA ASP A 391 7.76 24.05 11.33
C ASP A 391 7.61 22.95 12.38
N HIS A 392 8.17 23.13 13.56
CA HIS A 392 7.90 22.25 14.70
C HIS A 392 6.43 22.24 15.11
N ARG A 393 5.79 23.43 15.14
CA ARG A 393 4.36 23.54 15.40
C ARG A 393 3.55 22.77 14.37
N TYR A 394 3.92 22.89 13.10
CA TYR A 394 3.24 22.19 12.02
C TYR A 394 3.37 20.67 12.16
N LEU A 395 4.58 20.17 12.46
CA LEU A 395 4.81 18.75 12.72
C LEU A 395 4.05 18.25 13.96
N ALA A 396 4.04 19.00 15.05
CA ALA A 396 3.29 18.65 16.26
C ALA A 396 1.78 18.59 16.00
N LEU A 397 1.23 19.50 15.18
CA LEU A 397 -0.16 19.45 14.73
C LEU A 397 -0.46 18.24 13.84
N TRP A 398 0.46 17.86 12.94
CA TRP A 398 0.32 16.63 12.15
C TRP A 398 0.21 15.39 13.03
N ILE A 399 1.14 15.24 13.97
CA ILE A 399 1.15 14.12 14.91
C ILE A 399 -0.13 14.13 15.76
N THR A 400 -0.56 15.32 16.22
CA THR A 400 -1.81 15.47 16.99
C THR A 400 -3.02 15.01 16.20
N GLY A 401 -3.16 15.43 14.94
CA GLY A 401 -4.31 15.05 14.11
C GLY A 401 -4.38 13.57 13.79
N LYS A 402 -3.22 12.92 13.58
CA LYS A 402 -3.19 11.46 13.31
C LYS A 402 -3.35 10.62 14.57
N CYS A 403 -2.66 10.96 15.66
CA CYS A 403 -2.63 10.14 16.88
C CYS A 403 -3.77 10.44 17.86
N GLN A 404 -4.34 11.65 17.80
CA GLN A 404 -5.44 12.12 18.66
C GLN A 404 -5.22 11.88 20.15
N PRO A 405 -4.06 12.28 20.73
CA PRO A 405 -3.83 12.05 22.15
C PRO A 405 -4.72 12.97 23.00
N ALA A 406 -5.31 12.41 24.06
CA ALA A 406 -6.21 13.13 24.96
C ALA A 406 -5.51 14.28 25.71
N GLY A 407 -6.25 15.33 26.08
CA GLY A 407 -5.75 16.41 26.93
C GLY A 407 -4.98 17.53 26.22
N LEU A 408 -5.01 17.60 24.89
CA LEU A 408 -4.40 18.71 24.11
C LEU A 408 -5.35 19.86 23.80
N THR A 409 -6.67 19.73 24.02
CA THR A 409 -7.69 20.76 23.72
C THR A 409 -7.33 22.16 24.21
N PRO A 410 -6.88 22.37 25.47
CA PRO A 410 -6.55 23.72 25.93
C PRO A 410 -5.42 24.38 25.13
N HIS A 411 -4.42 23.60 24.71
CA HIS A 411 -3.25 24.04 23.95
C HIS A 411 -3.61 24.34 22.49
N LEU A 412 -4.41 23.47 21.86
CA LEU A 412 -4.89 23.67 20.48
C LEU A 412 -5.74 24.94 20.35
N LEU A 413 -6.68 25.14 21.29
CA LEU A 413 -7.49 26.36 21.32
C LEU A 413 -6.63 27.61 21.60
N ALA A 414 -5.62 27.52 22.47
CA ALA A 414 -4.73 28.64 22.73
C ALA A 414 -3.96 29.04 21.46
N LEU A 415 -3.44 28.05 20.73
CA LEU A 415 -2.76 28.26 19.46
C LEU A 415 -3.70 28.85 18.39
N ALA A 416 -4.97 28.43 18.36
CA ALA A 416 -5.97 29.00 17.46
C ALA A 416 -6.31 30.47 17.80
N GLU A 417 -6.26 30.86 19.07
CA GLU A 417 -6.50 32.22 19.56
C GLU A 417 -5.32 33.19 19.35
N GLU A 418 -4.13 32.67 19.03
CA GLU A 418 -2.94 33.49 18.79
C GLU A 418 -3.07 34.34 17.52
N THR A 419 -3.51 35.58 17.65
CA THR A 419 -3.73 36.52 16.53
C THR A 419 -2.46 36.82 15.72
N ASN A 420 -1.28 36.67 16.32
CA ASN A 420 0.01 36.85 15.66
C ASN A 420 0.55 35.59 14.96
N ALA A 421 -0.06 34.42 15.19
CA ALA A 421 0.36 33.18 14.54
C ALA A 421 -0.11 33.13 13.07
N PRO A 422 0.62 32.45 12.17
CA PRO A 422 0.18 32.24 10.80
C PRO A 422 -1.23 31.63 10.74
N THR A 423 -2.11 32.20 9.92
CA THR A 423 -3.51 31.76 9.78
C THR A 423 -3.64 30.25 9.50
N ARG A 424 -2.70 29.68 8.72
CA ARG A 424 -2.65 28.23 8.44
C ARG A 424 -2.49 27.37 9.70
N ILE A 425 -1.67 27.80 10.66
CA ILE A 425 -1.41 27.06 11.91
C ILE A 425 -2.64 27.16 12.82
N ARG A 426 -3.24 28.35 12.91
CA ARG A 426 -4.44 28.60 13.71
C ARG A 426 -5.63 27.76 13.25
N ALA A 427 -5.88 27.72 11.93
CA ALA A 427 -6.95 26.90 11.35
C ALA A 427 -6.66 25.40 11.56
N PHE A 428 -5.43 24.97 11.29
CA PHE A 428 -5.06 23.56 11.46
C PHE A 428 -5.16 23.06 12.90
N ALA A 429 -4.86 23.91 13.89
CA ALA A 429 -5.08 23.59 15.31
C ALA A 429 -6.55 23.28 15.63
N LEU A 430 -7.48 23.91 14.93
CA LEU A 430 -8.92 23.63 15.02
C LEU A 430 -9.28 22.38 14.22
N ASP A 431 -8.71 22.17 13.03
CA ASP A 431 -9.00 20.98 12.21
C ASP A 431 -8.62 19.67 12.92
N VAL A 432 -7.57 19.67 13.75
CA VAL A 432 -7.11 18.48 14.50
C VAL A 432 -7.78 18.32 15.87
N LEU A 433 -8.59 19.28 16.30
CA LEU A 433 -9.29 19.24 17.58
C LEU A 433 -10.34 18.11 17.57
N HIS A 434 -10.29 17.17 18.51
CA HIS A 434 -11.27 16.07 18.61
C HIS A 434 -12.17 16.17 19.86
N GLU A 435 -11.67 16.75 20.95
CA GLU A 435 -12.39 16.86 22.22
C GLU A 435 -12.90 18.31 22.42
N ALA A 436 -14.11 18.61 21.93
CA ALA A 436 -14.71 19.94 22.02
C ALA A 436 -15.99 20.02 22.87
N GLU A 437 -16.41 18.93 23.52
CA GLU A 437 -17.69 18.88 24.24
C GLU A 437 -17.68 19.63 25.59
N ASP A 438 -16.51 20.06 26.08
CA ASP A 438 -16.39 20.89 27.27
C ASP A 438 -17.06 22.26 27.03
N PRO A 439 -18.04 22.68 27.87
CA PRO A 439 -18.66 24.00 27.78
C PRO A 439 -17.66 25.17 27.70
N ALA A 440 -16.50 25.07 28.36
CA ALA A 440 -15.47 26.10 28.27
C ALA A 440 -14.82 26.17 26.88
N ALA A 441 -14.59 25.02 26.23
CA ALA A 441 -14.10 24.93 24.87
C ALA A 441 -15.13 25.51 23.87
N VAL A 442 -16.42 25.20 24.04
CA VAL A 442 -17.50 25.71 23.19
C VAL A 442 -17.56 27.25 23.20
N VAL A 443 -17.36 27.90 24.35
CA VAL A 443 -17.33 29.37 24.45
C VAL A 443 -16.16 29.96 23.65
N ARG A 444 -14.98 29.35 23.74
CA ARG A 444 -13.78 29.75 22.98
C ARG A 444 -13.99 29.58 21.48
N LEU A 445 -14.53 28.43 21.06
CA LEU A 445 -14.89 28.15 19.67
C LEU A 445 -15.90 29.15 19.11
N ARG A 446 -16.91 29.57 19.89
CA ARG A 446 -17.86 30.63 19.46
C ARG A 446 -17.17 31.96 19.19
N THR A 447 -16.14 32.28 19.96
CA THR A 447 -15.35 33.50 19.74
C THR A 447 -14.54 33.37 18.44
N LEU A 448 -13.89 32.21 18.22
CA LEU A 448 -13.12 31.92 17.02
C LEU A 448 -13.99 31.81 15.75
N ALA A 449 -15.26 31.42 15.86
CA ALA A 449 -16.21 31.41 14.76
C ALA A 449 -16.51 32.81 14.20
N SER A 450 -16.17 33.87 14.94
CA SER A 450 -16.25 35.27 14.49
C SER A 450 -14.88 35.84 14.08
N ASP A 451 -13.85 35.00 13.90
CA ASP A 451 -12.50 35.45 13.55
C ASP A 451 -12.48 36.19 12.20
N PRO A 452 -11.73 37.29 12.07
CA PRO A 452 -11.62 38.02 10.80
C PRO A 452 -10.99 37.19 9.67
N LYS A 453 -10.31 36.07 9.99
CA LYS A 453 -9.75 35.14 9.01
C LYS A 453 -10.78 34.05 8.69
N PRO A 454 -11.28 33.98 7.44
CA PRO A 454 -12.30 33.01 7.04
C PRO A 454 -11.96 31.56 7.36
N SER A 455 -10.68 31.17 7.29
CA SER A 455 -10.29 29.79 7.54
C SER A 455 -10.32 29.38 9.01
N VAL A 456 -10.01 30.30 9.92
CA VAL A 456 -10.11 30.05 11.37
C VAL A 456 -11.57 30.01 11.78
N ALA A 457 -12.38 30.96 11.29
CA ALA A 457 -13.82 30.99 11.52
C ALA A 457 -14.49 29.72 10.99
N GLY A 458 -14.16 29.31 9.76
CA GLY A 458 -14.65 28.09 9.12
C GLY A 458 -14.37 26.85 9.96
N ALA A 459 -13.11 26.63 10.35
CA ALA A 459 -12.70 25.49 11.17
C ALA A 459 -13.40 25.46 12.55
N ALA A 460 -13.56 26.61 13.21
CA ALA A 460 -14.27 26.70 14.49
C ALA A 460 -15.76 26.34 14.35
N LEU A 461 -16.39 26.77 13.24
CA LEU A 461 -17.79 26.47 12.96
C LEU A 461 -18.05 24.97 12.75
N GLU A 462 -17.06 24.19 12.29
CA GLU A 462 -17.19 22.74 12.11
C GLU A 462 -17.41 21.99 13.42
N HIS A 463 -16.84 22.50 14.52
CA HIS A 463 -17.03 21.94 15.86
C HIS A 463 -18.36 22.36 16.49
N LEU A 464 -18.86 23.53 16.13
CA LEU A 464 -20.06 24.10 16.74
C LEU A 464 -21.35 23.60 16.09
N TRP A 465 -21.37 23.35 14.78
CA TRP A 465 -22.56 22.89 14.09
C TRP A 465 -22.45 21.39 13.74
N PRO A 466 -23.49 20.56 13.96
CA PRO A 466 -24.87 20.94 14.30
C PRO A 466 -25.22 20.95 15.80
N HIS A 467 -24.31 20.57 16.69
CA HIS A 467 -24.67 20.26 18.09
C HIS A 467 -24.80 21.47 19.01
N HIS A 468 -24.08 22.56 18.72
CA HIS A 468 -24.00 23.75 19.57
C HIS A 468 -24.51 25.02 18.89
N LEU A 469 -24.79 25.01 17.58
CA LEU A 469 -25.36 26.13 16.83
C LEU A 469 -26.62 25.72 16.07
N SER A 470 -27.59 26.62 16.00
CA SER A 470 -28.70 26.49 15.05
C SER A 470 -28.19 26.69 13.61
N LEU A 471 -28.92 26.19 12.62
CA LEU A 471 -28.58 26.42 11.21
C LEU A 471 -28.57 27.91 10.86
N THR A 472 -29.47 28.72 11.43
CA THR A 472 -29.51 30.17 11.19
C THR A 472 -28.25 30.85 11.73
N ASP A 473 -27.86 30.55 12.97
CA ASP A 473 -26.66 31.14 13.57
C ASP A 473 -25.39 30.70 12.83
N TYR A 474 -25.35 29.45 12.37
CA TYR A 474 -24.25 28.94 11.54
C TYR A 474 -24.14 29.73 10.23
N LEU A 475 -25.25 29.96 9.53
CA LEU A 475 -25.26 30.68 8.25
C LEU A 475 -24.89 32.17 8.42
N ASP A 476 -25.29 32.79 9.53
CA ASP A 476 -24.94 34.18 9.84
C ASP A 476 -23.43 34.36 10.12
N LEU A 477 -22.78 33.33 10.65
CA LEU A 477 -21.34 33.32 10.94
C LEU A 477 -20.48 32.86 9.75
N LEU A 478 -21.08 32.40 8.65
CA LEU A 478 -20.31 31.98 7.48
C LEU A 478 -19.55 33.18 6.88
N PRO A 479 -18.21 33.06 6.69
CA PRO A 479 -17.43 34.15 6.13
C PRO A 479 -17.85 34.50 4.70
N VAL A 480 -17.84 35.80 4.38
CA VAL A 480 -18.20 36.33 3.05
C VAL A 480 -17.15 35.88 2.02
N ARG A 481 -17.62 35.25 0.93
CA ARG A 481 -16.83 34.56 -0.10
C ARG A 481 -15.97 35.52 -0.93
N ASP A 482 -14.66 35.25 -1.00
CA ASP A 482 -13.81 35.58 -2.17
C ASP A 482 -12.59 34.65 -2.37
N GLU A 483 -12.32 33.66 -1.50
CA GLU A 483 -11.25 32.67 -1.70
C GLU A 483 -11.80 31.22 -1.56
N TRP A 484 -11.36 30.30 -2.43
CA TRP A 484 -11.91 28.96 -2.69
C TRP A 484 -11.18 27.85 -1.88
N PRO A 485 -11.80 26.71 -1.45
CA PRO A 485 -13.22 26.41 -1.20
C PRO A 485 -13.53 26.07 0.28
N TRP A 486 -14.52 26.73 0.86
CA TRP A 486 -15.43 26.04 1.79
C TRP A 486 -16.53 25.40 0.95
N ARG A 487 -16.29 24.17 0.47
CA ARG A 487 -17.37 23.35 -0.08
C ARG A 487 -18.29 23.02 1.09
N LEU A 488 -19.58 23.31 0.96
CA LEU A 488 -20.58 22.46 1.61
C LEU A 488 -20.28 21.04 1.13
N THR A 489 -19.61 20.24 1.97
CA THR A 489 -19.36 18.84 1.67
C THR A 489 -20.70 18.12 1.57
N LEU A 490 -20.77 17.07 0.74
CA LEU A 490 -22.00 16.32 0.52
C LEU A 490 -22.62 15.82 1.84
N ASP A 491 -21.79 15.46 2.82
CA ASP A 491 -22.23 15.10 4.18
C ASP A 491 -23.02 16.21 4.91
N ARG A 492 -22.75 17.48 4.60
CA ARG A 492 -23.50 18.61 5.16
C ARG A 492 -24.83 18.81 4.46
N LEU A 493 -24.94 18.45 3.18
CA LEU A 493 -26.21 18.53 2.45
C LEU A 493 -27.23 17.55 3.04
N ASP A 494 -26.83 16.36 3.44
CA ASP A 494 -27.72 15.39 4.11
C ASP A 494 -28.18 15.85 5.50
N LYS A 495 -27.36 16.61 6.22
CA LYS A 495 -27.76 17.24 7.50
C LYS A 495 -28.68 18.46 7.29
N ILE A 496 -28.50 19.19 6.18
CA ILE A 496 -29.29 20.39 5.83
C ILE A 496 -30.67 20.01 5.24
N THR A 497 -30.79 18.90 4.51
CA THR A 497 -32.06 18.45 3.92
C THR A 497 -33.13 18.19 4.99
N GLY A 498 -32.75 17.84 6.22
CA GLY A 498 -33.64 17.75 7.39
C GLY A 498 -34.10 19.09 7.98
N GLN A 499 -33.51 20.22 7.58
CA GLN A 499 -33.81 21.58 8.09
C GLN A 499 -34.15 22.59 6.98
N ALA A 500 -34.67 22.10 5.84
CA ALA A 500 -34.94 22.91 4.66
C ALA A 500 -35.84 24.13 4.90
N GLY A 501 -36.78 24.06 5.86
CA GLY A 501 -37.63 25.19 6.23
C GLY A 501 -36.84 26.37 6.82
N SER A 502 -35.94 26.10 7.77
CA SER A 502 -35.08 27.11 8.39
C SER A 502 -34.10 27.74 7.39
N LEU A 503 -33.61 26.96 6.42
CA LEU A 503 -32.78 27.45 5.32
C LEU A 503 -33.54 28.44 4.42
N LEU A 504 -34.80 28.14 4.10
CA LEU A 504 -35.69 28.98 3.29
C LEU A 504 -36.03 30.29 4.01
N ASP A 505 -36.38 30.21 5.29
CA ASP A 505 -36.69 31.39 6.11
C ASP A 505 -35.48 32.32 6.26
N TRP A 506 -34.30 31.74 6.51
CA TRP A 506 -33.04 32.48 6.54
C TRP A 506 -32.75 33.17 5.20
N SER A 507 -32.86 32.44 4.09
CA SER A 507 -32.61 32.96 2.74
C SER A 507 -33.54 34.12 2.39
N VAL A 508 -34.82 34.01 2.75
CA VAL A 508 -35.83 35.06 2.55
C VAL A 508 -35.50 36.30 3.39
N ASN A 509 -35.06 36.13 4.64
CA ASN A 509 -34.71 37.24 5.52
C ASN A 509 -33.39 37.93 5.10
N ALA A 510 -32.36 37.18 4.76
CA ALA A 510 -31.09 37.71 4.26
C ALA A 510 -31.27 38.51 2.96
N LEU A 511 -32.17 38.08 2.07
CA LEU A 511 -32.53 38.82 0.85
C LEU A 511 -33.33 40.10 1.16
N LYS A 512 -34.21 40.08 2.16
CA LYS A 512 -34.96 41.28 2.62
C LYS A 512 -34.05 42.32 3.25
N GLU A 513 -33.03 41.90 4.00
CA GLU A 513 -32.08 42.82 4.65
C GLU A 513 -31.10 43.45 3.66
N LYS A 514 -30.74 42.74 2.57
CA LYS A 514 -29.96 43.27 1.45
C LYS A 514 -30.79 44.10 0.46
N ALA A 515 -32.12 44.18 0.62
CA ALA A 515 -32.96 44.99 -0.26
C ALA A 515 -32.80 46.50 0.06
N PRO A 516 -32.57 47.36 -0.95
CA PRO A 516 -32.40 48.80 -0.73
C PRO A 516 -33.69 49.40 -0.14
N ARG A 517 -33.58 50.11 0.99
CA ARG A 517 -34.73 50.81 1.60
C ARG A 517 -35.23 51.91 0.64
N PRO A 518 -36.55 52.04 0.41
CA PRO A 518 -37.08 53.05 -0.49
C PRO A 518 -36.86 54.46 0.06
N PRO A 519 -36.49 55.45 -0.78
CA PRO A 519 -36.22 56.81 -0.33
C PRO A 519 -37.50 57.51 0.18
N SER A 520 -37.41 58.13 1.35
CA SER A 520 -38.47 58.96 1.95
C SER A 520 -38.73 60.19 1.07
N ARG A 521 -39.97 60.36 0.59
CA ARG A 521 -40.36 61.49 -0.28
C ARG A 521 -40.38 62.84 0.47
N PRO A 522 -39.74 63.90 -0.04
CA PRO A 522 -39.85 65.26 0.52
C PRO A 522 -41.09 66.00 -0.01
N ARG A 523 -41.68 66.87 0.82
CA ARG A 523 -42.83 67.73 0.48
C ARG A 523 -42.40 68.87 -0.47
N CYS A 524 -43.11 69.05 -1.58
CA CYS A 524 -42.89 70.15 -2.54
C CYS A 524 -43.45 71.49 -2.02
N SER A 525 -42.67 72.56 -2.19
CA SER A 525 -43.15 73.96 -2.19
C SER A 525 -43.11 74.50 -3.64
N PRO A 526 -44.03 75.38 -4.04
CA PRO A 526 -44.20 75.78 -5.45
C PRO A 526 -43.24 76.90 -5.89
N PRO A 527 -42.99 77.05 -7.21
CA PRO A 527 -41.91 77.88 -7.76
C PRO A 527 -42.29 79.36 -7.99
N ALA A 528 -41.30 80.25 -7.88
CA ALA A 528 -41.39 81.66 -8.25
C ALA A 528 -41.02 81.88 -9.73
N SER A 529 -41.78 82.75 -10.40
CA SER A 529 -41.67 83.10 -11.83
C SER A 529 -40.56 84.14 -12.13
N PRO A 530 -40.11 84.26 -13.40
CA PRO A 530 -38.77 84.75 -13.72
C PRO A 530 -38.70 86.22 -14.17
N SER A 531 -37.51 86.81 -14.03
CA SER A 531 -36.93 87.80 -14.95
C SER A 531 -35.42 87.64 -14.93
#